data_AF-A0A956QX11-F1
#
_entry.id   AF-A0A956QX11-F1
#
_cell.length_a   1.000
_cell.length_b   1.000
_cell.length_c   1.000
_cell.angle_alpha   90.00
_cell.angle_beta   90.00
_cell.angle_gamma   90.00
#
_symmetry.space_group_name_H-M   'P 1'
#
loop_
_entity.id
_entity.type
_entity.pdbx_description
1 polymer ?
#
loop_
_entity_poly.entity_id
_entity_poly.type
_entity_poly.pdbx_seq_one_letter_code
_entity_poly.pdbx_strand_id
1 'polypeptide(L)'
;MTPRSKLSLVPVDQILSRLIHPSVFDLTGIVLSEAEPVVSETDGVVSHAFTSADGKGRILVRNDGIRVLMEGWYKEDKILMCAIRDRQLDGTEESSPLTFYPNRDPACNRLPGPGFLACELSIYSWDPHTYLDGLDIEGTLGHFIADPDHYVWKQFDPDVFFPLWEQAFHIGRGPWQSARPMKGVPQFFVENAIKFLTELGYNRVDAVPSWFNVARFFEPYGFRFTYGEHELMYQGLCEGLKRFADREGRSNLT
;
A
#
# COMPACT_ATOMS: atom_id res chain seq x y z
N MET A 1 -15.29 2.74 27.70
CA MET A 1 -14.66 3.63 26.70
C MET A 1 -13.75 2.77 25.86
N THR A 2 -14.06 2.62 24.57
CA THR A 2 -13.17 1.92 23.63
C THR A 2 -11.82 2.64 23.65
N PRO A 3 -10.69 1.96 23.91
CA PRO A 3 -9.39 2.60 23.85
C PRO A 3 -9.23 3.17 22.44
N ARG A 4 -9.18 4.49 22.32
CA ARG A 4 -8.88 5.15 21.04
C ARG A 4 -7.45 4.79 20.67
N SER A 5 -7.21 4.39 19.41
CA SER A 5 -5.85 4.13 18.93
C SER A 5 -4.97 5.34 19.21
N LYS A 6 -3.70 5.10 19.56
CA LYS A 6 -2.72 6.18 19.70
C LYS A 6 -2.57 6.99 18.40
N LEU A 7 -2.85 6.37 17.25
CA LEU A 7 -2.88 7.04 15.95
C LEU A 7 -3.91 8.17 15.89
N SER A 8 -5.05 8.02 16.57
CA SER A 8 -6.12 9.02 16.58
C SER A 8 -5.78 10.30 17.34
N LEU A 9 -4.71 10.27 18.13
CA LEU A 9 -4.28 11.39 18.97
C LEU A 9 -3.25 12.28 18.27
N VAL A 10 -2.73 11.87 17.11
CA VAL A 10 -1.69 12.61 16.40
C VAL A 10 -2.33 13.57 15.40
N PRO A 11 -1.96 14.86 15.42
CA PRO A 11 -2.41 15.83 14.41
C PRO A 11 -2.08 15.40 12.98
N VAL A 12 -3.00 15.62 12.04
CA VAL A 12 -2.89 15.12 10.66
C VAL A 12 -1.70 15.74 9.91
N ASP A 13 -1.40 17.00 10.15
CA ASP A 13 -0.23 17.70 9.61
C ASP A 13 1.09 17.05 10.06
N GLN A 14 1.16 16.60 11.31
CA GLN A 14 2.31 15.84 11.83
C GLN A 14 2.42 14.45 11.20
N ILE A 15 1.28 13.78 10.96
CA ILE A 15 1.28 12.49 10.23
C ILE A 15 1.81 12.71 8.81
N LEU A 16 1.27 13.70 8.10
CA LEU A 16 1.63 13.99 6.70
C LEU A 16 3.10 14.38 6.56
N SER A 17 3.58 15.33 7.36
CA SER A 17 4.97 15.82 7.30
C SER A 17 6.01 14.75 7.62
N ARG A 18 5.63 13.71 8.39
CA ARG A 18 6.52 12.61 8.76
C ARG A 18 6.46 11.44 7.78
N LEU A 19 5.29 11.12 7.25
CA LEU A 19 5.08 9.89 6.49
C LEU A 19 5.09 10.09 4.98
N ILE A 20 4.77 11.30 4.50
CA ILE A 20 4.70 11.58 3.07
C ILE A 20 6.03 12.14 2.58
N HIS A 21 6.58 11.52 1.53
CA HIS A 21 7.84 11.94 0.94
C HIS A 21 7.72 13.36 0.33
N PRO A 22 8.73 14.24 0.51
CA PRO A 22 8.70 15.63 0.01
C PRO A 22 8.34 15.77 -1.47
N SER A 23 8.80 14.85 -2.33
CA SER A 23 8.50 14.89 -3.77
C SER A 23 7.01 14.78 -4.10
N VAL A 24 6.18 14.22 -3.19
CA VAL A 24 4.72 14.20 -3.37
C VAL A 24 4.16 15.62 -3.18
N PHE A 25 4.66 16.36 -2.19
CA PHE A 25 4.29 17.76 -1.99
C PHE A 25 4.80 18.65 -3.13
N ASP A 26 6.04 18.46 -3.57
CA ASP A 26 6.60 19.20 -4.71
C ASP A 26 5.79 18.99 -5.99
N LEU A 27 5.40 17.75 -6.27
CA LEU A 27 4.60 17.40 -7.45
C LEU A 27 3.19 17.98 -7.37
N THR A 28 2.55 17.89 -6.21
CA THR A 28 1.17 18.37 -6.01
C THR A 28 1.08 19.87 -5.80
N GLY A 29 2.15 20.54 -5.40
CA GLY A 29 2.13 21.95 -4.99
C GLY A 29 1.34 22.21 -3.72
N ILE A 30 1.11 21.18 -2.90
CA ILE A 30 0.38 21.31 -1.63
C ILE A 30 1.32 21.87 -0.57
N VAL A 31 0.87 22.93 0.07
CA VAL A 31 1.45 23.44 1.32
C VAL A 31 0.57 22.97 2.46
N LEU A 32 1.16 22.33 3.46
CA LEU A 32 0.44 21.91 4.65
C LEU A 32 0.02 23.16 5.44
N SER A 33 -1.27 23.46 5.41
CA SER A 33 -1.94 24.44 6.28
C SER A 33 -2.97 23.72 7.14
N GLU A 34 -3.54 24.39 8.14
CA GLU A 34 -4.69 23.83 8.85
C GLU A 34 -5.83 23.57 7.85
N ALA A 35 -6.29 22.32 7.79
CA ALA A 35 -7.44 21.91 6.99
C ALA A 35 -8.59 21.61 7.94
N GLU A 36 -9.76 22.17 7.69
CA GLU A 36 -10.94 21.95 8.53
C GLU A 36 -11.37 20.48 8.47
N PRO A 37 -11.56 19.82 9.64
CA PRO A 37 -12.01 18.44 9.69
C PRO A 37 -13.48 18.33 9.25
N VAL A 38 -13.76 17.42 8.33
CA VAL A 38 -15.12 17.02 7.97
C VAL A 38 -15.42 15.65 8.58
N VAL A 39 -16.45 15.56 9.41
CA VAL A 39 -16.88 14.29 10.02
C VAL A 39 -18.03 13.72 9.21
N SER A 40 -17.87 12.49 8.73
CA SER A 40 -18.94 11.75 8.06
C SER A 40 -20.01 11.34 9.07
N GLU A 41 -21.27 11.71 8.80
CA GLU A 41 -22.41 11.36 9.65
C GLU A 41 -22.72 9.85 9.65
N THR A 42 -22.31 9.13 8.61
CA THR A 42 -22.67 7.71 8.42
C THR A 42 -21.76 6.78 9.22
N ASP A 43 -20.46 7.05 9.22
CA ASP A 43 -19.43 6.14 9.74
C ASP A 43 -18.46 6.81 10.74
N GLY A 44 -18.66 8.10 11.03
CA GLY A 44 -17.85 8.86 11.98
C GLY A 44 -16.40 9.12 11.51
N VAL A 45 -16.09 8.82 10.25
CA VAL A 45 -14.75 9.05 9.68
C VAL A 45 -14.46 10.54 9.64
N VAL A 46 -13.31 10.94 10.20
CA VAL A 46 -12.80 12.31 10.13
C VAL A 46 -11.92 12.45 8.90
N SER A 47 -12.24 13.42 8.04
CA SER A 47 -11.54 13.67 6.78
C SER A 47 -10.90 15.07 6.77
N HIS A 48 -9.68 15.16 6.28
CA HIS A 48 -8.97 16.42 6.03
C HIS A 48 -8.53 16.44 4.56
N ALA A 49 -8.95 17.47 3.83
CA ALA A 49 -8.62 17.64 2.42
C ALA A 49 -7.68 18.83 2.24
N PHE A 50 -6.58 18.60 1.54
CA PHE A 50 -5.57 19.59 1.18
C PHE A 50 -5.56 19.71 -0.34
N THR A 51 -5.71 20.92 -0.85
CA THR A 51 -5.74 21.19 -2.29
C THR A 51 -4.72 22.26 -2.62
N SER A 52 -3.99 22.11 -3.73
CA SER A 52 -3.06 23.13 -4.20
C SER A 52 -3.78 24.38 -4.68
N ALA A 53 -3.10 25.53 -4.64
CA ALA A 53 -3.69 26.80 -5.07
C ALA A 53 -4.12 26.80 -6.55
N ASP A 54 -3.45 26.02 -7.39
CA ASP A 54 -3.77 25.86 -8.82
C ASP A 54 -4.78 24.74 -9.11
N GLY A 55 -5.28 24.06 -8.07
CA GLY A 55 -6.28 23.00 -8.16
C GLY A 55 -5.78 21.67 -8.75
N LYS A 56 -4.48 21.53 -9.05
CA LYS A 56 -3.93 20.30 -9.64
C LYS A 56 -3.52 19.26 -8.60
N GLY A 57 -3.24 19.64 -7.37
CA GLY A 57 -2.85 18.71 -6.31
C GLY A 57 -3.97 18.50 -5.32
N ARG A 58 -4.21 17.25 -4.90
CA ARG A 58 -5.08 16.94 -3.78
C ARG A 58 -4.47 15.87 -2.88
N ILE A 59 -4.51 16.06 -1.57
CA ILE A 59 -4.28 15.02 -0.57
C ILE A 59 -5.52 14.91 0.32
N LEU A 60 -6.06 13.71 0.48
CA LEU A 60 -7.15 13.40 1.39
C LEU A 60 -6.63 12.49 2.49
N VAL A 61 -6.84 12.88 3.75
CA VAL A 61 -6.54 12.06 4.92
C VAL A 61 -7.83 11.68 5.59
N ARG A 62 -8.07 10.39 5.78
CA ARG A 62 -9.25 9.83 6.45
C ARG A 62 -8.81 9.07 7.69
N ASN A 63 -9.46 9.32 8.83
CA ASN A 63 -9.14 8.71 10.11
C ASN A 63 -10.43 8.30 10.82
N ASP A 64 -10.55 7.01 11.16
CA ASP A 64 -11.69 6.46 11.91
C ASP A 64 -11.35 6.09 13.37
N GLY A 65 -10.15 6.50 13.82
CA GLY A 65 -9.65 6.18 15.15
C GLY A 65 -8.95 4.83 15.26
N ILE A 66 -8.91 4.03 14.18
CA ILE A 66 -8.18 2.76 14.07
C ILE A 66 -7.24 2.79 12.87
N ARG A 67 -7.67 3.36 11.75
CA ARG A 67 -6.92 3.46 10.50
C ARG A 67 -6.80 4.91 10.07
N VAL A 68 -5.60 5.29 9.68
CA VAL A 68 -5.33 6.53 8.95
C VAL A 68 -5.01 6.16 7.51
N LEU A 69 -5.84 6.60 6.57
CA LEU A 69 -5.69 6.42 5.12
C LEU A 69 -5.38 7.77 4.49
N MET A 70 -4.27 7.84 3.76
CA MET A 70 -3.80 9.02 3.06
C MET A 70 -3.77 8.72 1.56
N GLU A 71 -4.44 9.55 0.78
CA GLU A 71 -4.54 9.41 -0.67
C GLU A 71 -4.14 10.71 -1.33
N GLY A 72 -3.35 10.62 -2.40
CA GLY A 72 -2.83 11.77 -3.14
C GLY A 72 -3.15 11.67 -4.62
N TRP A 73 -3.49 12.82 -5.23
CA TRP A 73 -3.76 12.96 -6.65
C TRP A 73 -2.96 14.13 -7.23
N TYR A 74 -2.51 13.94 -8.47
CA TYR A 74 -1.99 15.00 -9.32
C TYR A 74 -2.83 15.03 -10.60
N LYS A 75 -3.59 16.12 -10.77
CA LYS A 75 -4.73 16.22 -11.68
C LYS A 75 -5.75 15.12 -11.34
N GLU A 76 -6.13 14.31 -12.32
CA GLU A 76 -7.05 13.18 -12.13
C GLU A 76 -6.32 11.90 -11.69
N ASP A 77 -4.99 11.84 -11.82
CA ASP A 77 -4.23 10.63 -11.57
C ASP A 77 -3.92 10.45 -10.08
N LYS A 78 -4.22 9.27 -9.54
CA LYS A 78 -3.91 8.92 -8.15
C LYS A 78 -2.43 8.56 -8.02
N ILE A 79 -1.63 9.42 -7.40
CA ILE A 79 -0.17 9.22 -7.27
C ILE A 79 0.25 8.53 -5.98
N LEU A 80 -0.64 8.49 -4.98
CA LEU A 80 -0.32 7.95 -3.65
C LEU A 80 -1.56 7.33 -3.00
N MET A 81 -1.37 6.19 -2.35
CA MET A 81 -2.29 5.63 -1.38
C MET A 81 -1.48 4.92 -0.30
N CYS A 82 -1.52 5.42 0.92
CA CYS A 82 -0.84 4.78 2.04
C CYS A 82 -1.72 4.78 3.28
N ALA A 83 -1.55 3.78 4.13
CA ALA A 83 -2.28 3.70 5.37
C ALA A 83 -1.46 3.06 6.47
N ILE A 84 -1.77 3.49 7.69
CA ILE A 84 -1.38 2.84 8.93
C ILE A 84 -2.66 2.44 9.67
N ARG A 85 -2.74 1.19 10.11
CA ARG A 85 -3.94 0.59 10.71
C ARG A 85 -3.57 -0.08 12.02
N ASP A 86 -4.16 0.38 13.11
CA ASP A 86 -4.05 -0.31 14.39
C ASP A 86 -4.73 -1.67 14.30
N ARG A 87 -4.05 -2.69 14.81
CA ARG A 87 -4.50 -4.08 14.73
C ARG A 87 -5.27 -4.53 15.96
N GLN A 88 -5.59 -3.64 16.90
CA GLN A 88 -6.35 -3.99 18.11
C GLN A 88 -7.71 -4.63 17.82
N LEU A 89 -8.30 -4.38 16.65
CA LEU A 89 -9.60 -4.96 16.26
C LEU A 89 -9.48 -6.23 15.39
N ASP A 90 -8.27 -6.63 14.97
CA ASP A 90 -8.10 -7.86 14.19
C ASP A 90 -8.54 -9.08 15.01
N GLY A 91 -9.28 -10.01 14.37
CA GLY A 91 -9.85 -11.18 15.05
C GLY A 91 -11.08 -10.89 15.92
N THR A 92 -11.66 -9.69 15.80
CA THR A 92 -12.92 -9.31 16.45
C THR A 92 -14.04 -9.10 15.42
N GLU A 93 -15.29 -8.98 15.88
CA GLU A 93 -16.42 -8.59 15.01
C GLU A 93 -16.42 -7.09 14.68
N GLU A 94 -15.67 -6.28 15.44
CA GLU A 94 -15.53 -4.85 15.17
C GLU A 94 -14.57 -4.64 13.98
N SER A 95 -14.89 -3.68 13.12
CA SER A 95 -14.05 -3.34 11.98
C SER A 95 -14.01 -1.84 11.74
N SER A 96 -12.88 -1.39 11.19
CA SER A 96 -12.73 -0.03 10.70
C SER A 96 -13.53 0.14 9.38
N PRO A 97 -14.36 1.20 9.22
CA PRO A 97 -15.03 1.50 7.95
C PRO A 97 -14.03 1.77 6.80
N LEU A 98 -12.79 2.14 7.14
CA LEU A 98 -11.70 2.31 6.19
C LEU A 98 -10.96 1.00 5.84
N THR A 99 -11.41 -0.15 6.38
CA THR A 99 -10.81 -1.46 6.13
C THR A 99 -11.71 -2.31 5.23
N PHE A 100 -11.35 -2.38 3.96
CA PHE A 100 -12.12 -3.09 2.93
C PHE A 100 -12.19 -4.61 3.14
N TYR A 101 -11.15 -5.21 3.72
CA TYR A 101 -11.06 -6.65 3.96
C TYR A 101 -10.72 -6.91 5.43
N PRO A 102 -11.68 -6.76 6.35
CA PRO A 102 -11.43 -7.02 7.77
C PRO A 102 -11.18 -8.51 7.98
N ASN A 103 -10.08 -8.85 8.64
CA ASN A 103 -9.82 -10.23 9.02
C ASN A 103 -10.44 -10.51 10.39
N ARG A 104 -11.51 -11.31 10.39
CA ARG A 104 -12.26 -11.69 11.58
C ARG A 104 -11.83 -13.03 12.18
N ASP A 105 -10.90 -13.74 11.54
CA ASP A 105 -10.43 -15.03 12.07
C ASP A 105 -9.66 -14.79 13.39
N PRO A 106 -10.10 -15.35 14.53
CA PRO A 106 -9.42 -15.18 15.82
C PRO A 106 -8.00 -15.74 15.86
N ALA A 107 -7.66 -16.66 14.95
CA ALA A 107 -6.30 -17.18 14.79
C ALA A 107 -5.39 -16.19 14.06
N CYS A 108 -5.97 -15.31 13.24
CA CYS A 108 -5.23 -14.30 12.50
C CYS A 108 -4.90 -13.12 13.41
N ASN A 109 -3.61 -12.96 13.73
CA ASN A 109 -3.03 -11.81 14.43
C ASN A 109 -3.38 -11.71 15.91
N ARG A 110 -3.47 -12.85 16.59
CA ARG A 110 -3.47 -12.89 18.06
C ARG A 110 -2.27 -12.09 18.59
N LEU A 111 -2.56 -10.95 19.21
CA LEU A 111 -1.53 -10.14 19.83
C LEU A 111 -0.93 -10.93 21.01
N PRO A 112 0.40 -10.91 21.22
CA PRO A 112 1.07 -11.72 22.25
C PRO A 112 0.53 -11.58 23.67
N GLY A 113 -0.13 -10.47 23.99
CA GLY A 113 -0.79 -10.27 25.28
C GLY A 113 -1.42 -8.89 25.42
N PRO A 114 -2.11 -8.63 26.55
CA PRO A 114 -2.68 -7.33 26.84
C PRO A 114 -1.65 -6.20 26.77
N GLY A 115 -2.03 -5.08 26.16
CA GLY A 115 -1.16 -3.90 26.02
C GLY A 115 -0.12 -4.00 24.91
N PHE A 116 -0.01 -5.13 24.21
CA PHE A 116 0.83 -5.23 23.02
C PHE A 116 0.18 -4.48 21.86
N LEU A 117 0.88 -3.49 21.32
CA LEU A 117 0.41 -2.66 20.23
C LEU A 117 1.05 -3.09 18.91
N ALA A 118 0.22 -3.38 17.92
CA ALA A 118 0.67 -3.70 16.56
C ALA A 118 -0.03 -2.79 15.55
N CYS A 119 0.69 -2.39 14.52
CA CYS A 119 0.15 -1.58 13.42
C CYS A 119 0.52 -2.20 12.08
N GLU A 120 -0.45 -2.31 11.19
CA GLU A 120 -0.25 -2.71 9.81
C GLU A 120 -0.02 -1.48 8.92
N LEU A 121 0.93 -1.58 7.99
CA LEU A 121 1.19 -0.56 6.99
C LEU A 121 0.89 -1.02 5.57
N SER A 122 0.44 -0.08 4.75
CA SER A 122 0.20 -0.28 3.31
C SER A 122 0.64 0.96 2.54
N ILE A 123 1.25 0.75 1.38
CA ILE A 123 1.78 1.83 0.55
C ILE A 123 1.71 1.44 -0.92
N TYR A 124 1.13 2.35 -1.70
CA TYR A 124 1.09 2.34 -3.13
C TYR A 124 1.45 3.74 -3.60
N SER A 125 2.29 3.82 -4.62
CA SER A 125 2.68 5.08 -5.24
C SER A 125 2.72 4.86 -6.74
N TRP A 126 2.39 5.89 -7.50
CA TRP A 126 2.31 5.82 -8.95
C TRP A 126 2.96 7.08 -9.52
N ASP A 127 3.99 6.89 -10.32
CA ASP A 127 4.63 7.97 -11.07
C ASP A 127 3.67 8.42 -12.18
N PRO A 128 3.12 9.66 -12.11
CA PRO A 128 2.11 10.14 -13.04
C PRO A 128 2.60 10.16 -14.49
N HIS A 129 3.91 10.19 -14.74
CA HIS A 129 4.48 10.21 -16.09
C HIS A 129 4.61 8.82 -16.71
N THR A 130 4.23 7.77 -16.00
CA THR A 130 4.41 6.38 -16.43
C THR A 130 3.12 5.57 -16.46
N TYR A 131 1.98 6.25 -16.33
CA TYR A 131 0.68 5.66 -16.59
C TYR A 131 0.62 5.10 -18.01
N LEU A 132 -0.04 3.96 -18.16
CA LEU A 132 -0.28 3.35 -19.45
C LEU A 132 -1.56 3.90 -20.07
N ASP A 133 -1.55 4.06 -21.39
CA ASP A 133 -2.77 4.35 -22.15
C ASP A 133 -3.69 3.12 -22.20
N GLY A 134 -5.00 3.36 -22.36
CA GLY A 134 -6.00 2.31 -22.58
C GLY A 134 -6.33 1.44 -21.36
N LEU A 135 -6.23 1.96 -20.14
CA LEU A 135 -6.58 1.23 -18.90
C LEU A 135 -8.02 0.69 -18.90
N ASP A 136 -8.91 1.27 -19.70
CA ASP A 136 -10.33 0.98 -19.83
C ASP A 136 -10.69 0.17 -21.09
N ILE A 137 -9.74 -0.06 -22.00
CA ILE A 137 -10.01 -0.68 -23.30
C ILE A 137 -9.65 -2.17 -23.28
N GLU A 138 -10.65 -3.05 -23.22
CA GLU A 138 -10.46 -4.51 -23.29
C GLU A 138 -9.54 -4.94 -24.45
N GLY A 139 -8.71 -5.94 -24.19
CA GLY A 139 -7.70 -6.44 -25.14
C GLY A 139 -6.41 -5.60 -25.24
N THR A 140 -6.33 -4.44 -24.58
CA THR A 140 -5.08 -3.64 -24.55
C THR A 140 -4.20 -3.99 -23.36
N LEU A 141 -2.91 -3.64 -23.46
CA LEU A 141 -1.95 -3.79 -22.36
C LEU A 141 -2.36 -3.01 -21.10
N GLY A 142 -2.93 -1.81 -21.29
CA GLY A 142 -3.44 -0.97 -20.20
C GLY A 142 -4.52 -1.70 -19.41
N HIS A 143 -5.56 -2.17 -20.10
CA HIS A 143 -6.65 -2.91 -19.46
C HIS A 143 -6.20 -4.24 -18.86
N PHE A 144 -5.29 -4.97 -19.51
CA PHE A 144 -4.69 -6.18 -18.95
C PHE A 144 -4.01 -5.95 -17.60
N ILE A 145 -3.26 -4.85 -17.47
CA ILE A 145 -2.61 -4.49 -16.22
C ILE A 145 -3.63 -3.95 -15.20
N ALA A 146 -4.65 -3.23 -15.65
CA ALA A 146 -5.66 -2.62 -14.79
C ALA A 146 -6.72 -3.58 -14.26
N ASP A 147 -7.06 -4.65 -14.98
CA ASP A 147 -7.99 -5.72 -14.58
C ASP A 147 -7.50 -7.11 -15.06
N PRO A 148 -6.39 -7.64 -14.51
CA PRO A 148 -5.86 -8.96 -14.86
C PRO A 148 -6.84 -10.09 -14.54
N ASP A 149 -7.75 -9.90 -13.57
CA ASP A 149 -8.76 -10.91 -13.20
C ASP A 149 -9.76 -11.15 -14.34
N HIS A 150 -10.02 -10.15 -15.20
CA HIS A 150 -10.78 -10.33 -16.42
C HIS A 150 -10.18 -11.43 -17.31
N TYR A 151 -8.86 -11.41 -17.51
CA TYR A 151 -8.16 -12.31 -18.44
C TYR A 151 -7.82 -13.67 -17.82
N VAL A 152 -7.82 -13.79 -16.50
CA VAL A 152 -7.55 -15.07 -15.81
C VAL A 152 -8.85 -15.80 -15.46
N TRP A 153 -9.79 -15.10 -14.82
CA TRP A 153 -10.95 -15.75 -14.19
C TRP A 153 -12.22 -15.65 -15.03
N LYS A 154 -12.42 -14.53 -15.74
CA LYS A 154 -13.66 -14.31 -16.50
C LYS A 154 -13.57 -14.86 -17.92
N GLN A 155 -12.44 -14.64 -18.61
CA GLN A 155 -12.29 -14.94 -20.03
C GLN A 155 -10.85 -15.38 -20.35
N PHE A 156 -10.41 -16.51 -19.80
CA PHE A 156 -9.07 -17.02 -20.13
C PHE A 156 -8.99 -17.47 -21.59
N ASP A 157 -8.22 -16.73 -22.38
CA ASP A 157 -7.78 -17.07 -23.73
C ASP A 157 -6.25 -17.02 -23.76
N PRO A 158 -5.55 -18.16 -23.94
CA PRO A 158 -4.08 -18.18 -23.94
C PRO A 158 -3.47 -17.33 -25.06
N ASP A 159 -4.15 -17.21 -26.20
CA ASP A 159 -3.66 -16.47 -27.37
C ASP A 159 -3.74 -14.95 -27.15
N VAL A 160 -4.51 -14.51 -26.15
CA VAL A 160 -4.60 -13.11 -25.70
C VAL A 160 -3.75 -12.90 -24.44
N PHE A 161 -3.85 -13.81 -23.47
CA PHE A 161 -3.23 -13.69 -22.16
C PHE A 161 -1.70 -13.68 -22.23
N PHE A 162 -1.10 -14.66 -22.89
CA PHE A 162 0.37 -14.78 -22.88
C PHE A 162 1.07 -13.64 -23.61
N PRO A 163 0.60 -13.16 -24.78
CA PRO A 163 1.18 -11.97 -25.42
C PRO A 163 1.07 -10.71 -24.57
N LEU A 164 -0.04 -10.49 -23.86
CA LEU A 164 -0.20 -9.32 -22.99
C LEU A 164 0.66 -9.44 -21.72
N TRP A 165 0.78 -10.65 -21.15
CA TRP A 165 1.66 -10.94 -20.04
C TRP A 165 3.13 -10.69 -20.40
N GLU A 166 3.59 -11.18 -21.54
CA GLU A 166 4.96 -10.99 -22.03
C GLU A 166 5.27 -9.50 -22.24
N GLN A 167 4.35 -8.75 -22.86
CA GLN A 167 4.46 -7.30 -23.00
C GLN A 167 4.57 -6.60 -21.64
N ALA A 168 3.68 -6.92 -20.69
CA ALA A 168 3.70 -6.36 -19.33
C ALA A 168 5.04 -6.64 -18.63
N PHE A 169 5.52 -7.87 -18.73
CA PHE A 169 6.81 -8.28 -18.16
C PHE A 169 7.97 -7.45 -18.74
N HIS A 170 8.02 -7.27 -20.06
CA HIS A 170 9.09 -6.51 -20.72
C HIS A 170 9.12 -5.03 -20.36
N ILE A 171 7.97 -4.40 -20.10
CA ILE A 171 7.91 -3.00 -19.66
C ILE A 171 8.09 -2.83 -18.14
N GLY A 172 8.31 -3.94 -17.43
CA GLY A 172 8.49 -4.01 -15.99
C GLY A 172 7.22 -3.64 -15.24
N ARG A 173 6.08 -4.23 -15.62
CA ARG A 173 4.80 -4.08 -14.94
C ARG A 173 4.29 -5.43 -14.46
N GLY A 174 3.77 -5.43 -13.23
CA GLY A 174 2.97 -6.53 -12.70
C GLY A 174 1.46 -6.30 -12.88
N PRO A 175 0.65 -7.32 -12.58
CA PRO A 175 -0.80 -7.19 -12.41
C PRO A 175 -1.13 -6.03 -11.46
N TRP A 176 -2.18 -5.25 -11.77
CA TRP A 176 -2.65 -4.10 -10.99
C TRP A 176 -1.66 -2.92 -10.88
N GLN A 177 -0.58 -2.92 -11.66
CA GLN A 177 0.46 -1.90 -11.62
C GLN A 177 0.31 -0.89 -12.76
N SER A 178 -0.75 -0.08 -12.74
CA SER A 178 -1.09 0.87 -13.82
C SER A 178 0.00 1.93 -14.11
N ALA A 179 0.93 2.15 -13.18
CA ALA A 179 2.11 3.01 -13.35
C ALA A 179 3.30 2.47 -12.54
N ARG A 180 4.53 2.94 -12.83
CA ARG A 180 5.71 2.61 -12.01
C ARG A 180 5.57 3.23 -10.61
N PRO A 181 6.13 2.61 -9.56
CA PRO A 181 6.22 3.26 -8.27
C PRO A 181 7.07 4.52 -8.36
N MET A 182 6.67 5.57 -7.65
CA MET A 182 7.48 6.77 -7.51
C MET A 182 8.78 6.41 -6.77
N LYS A 183 9.93 6.83 -7.32
CA LYS A 183 11.23 6.51 -6.76
C LYS A 183 11.38 7.07 -5.35
N GLY A 184 11.72 6.23 -4.38
CA GLY A 184 11.99 6.63 -2.99
C GLY A 184 10.75 6.80 -2.12
N VAL A 185 9.56 6.98 -2.70
CA VAL A 185 8.33 7.24 -1.92
C VAL A 185 7.94 6.05 -1.05
N PRO A 186 7.88 4.80 -1.55
CA PRO A 186 7.57 3.65 -0.70
C PRO A 186 8.61 3.42 0.40
N GLN A 187 9.90 3.57 0.06
CA GLN A 187 11.01 3.38 1.00
C GLN A 187 10.91 4.38 2.16
N PHE A 188 10.74 5.67 1.83
CA PHE A 188 10.59 6.73 2.81
C PHE A 188 9.39 6.50 3.73
N PHE A 189 8.23 6.11 3.17
CA PHE A 189 7.04 5.84 3.96
C PHE A 189 7.29 4.72 4.98
N VAL A 190 7.85 3.59 4.55
CA VAL A 190 8.09 2.44 5.45
C VAL A 190 9.08 2.81 6.56
N GLU A 191 10.22 3.41 6.22
CA GLU A 191 11.23 3.78 7.22
C GLU A 191 10.69 4.79 8.24
N ASN A 192 9.95 5.80 7.78
CA ASN A 192 9.40 6.81 8.68
C ASN A 192 8.19 6.29 9.46
N ALA A 193 7.37 5.41 8.89
CA ALA A 193 6.28 4.76 9.60
C ALA A 193 6.81 3.92 10.76
N ILE A 194 7.88 3.13 10.56
CA ILE A 194 8.51 2.35 11.63
C ILE A 194 8.97 3.26 12.78
N LYS A 195 9.71 4.34 12.46
CA LYS A 195 10.18 5.31 13.46
C LYS A 195 9.02 5.96 14.21
N PHE A 196 8.03 6.46 13.47
CA PHE A 196 6.84 7.10 14.01
C PHE A 196 6.04 6.18 14.94
N LEU A 197 5.78 4.95 14.50
CA LEU A 197 5.03 3.96 15.30
C LEU A 197 5.82 3.55 16.56
N THR A 198 7.15 3.43 16.46
CA THR A 198 8.01 3.14 17.60
C THR A 198 7.93 4.25 18.66
N GLU A 199 7.96 5.53 18.24
CA GLU A 199 7.81 6.68 19.14
C GLU A 199 6.44 6.74 19.82
N LEU A 200 5.38 6.30 19.13
CA LEU A 200 4.05 6.13 19.73
C LEU A 200 3.96 4.92 20.67
N GLY A 201 5.02 4.10 20.75
CA GLY A 201 5.10 2.93 21.61
C GLY A 201 4.39 1.70 21.04
N TYR A 202 4.29 1.58 19.71
CA TYR A 202 3.93 0.31 19.07
C TYR A 202 5.07 -0.70 19.21
N ASN A 203 4.72 -1.94 19.49
CA ASN A 203 5.67 -3.04 19.70
C ASN A 203 5.98 -3.79 18.40
N ARG A 204 5.04 -3.78 17.45
CA ARG A 204 5.16 -4.49 16.17
C ARG A 204 4.60 -3.67 15.03
N VAL A 205 5.31 -3.71 13.91
CA VAL A 205 4.84 -3.18 12.64
C VAL A 205 4.72 -4.35 11.68
N ASP A 206 3.53 -4.49 11.09
CA ASP A 206 3.17 -5.59 10.22
C ASP A 206 2.96 -5.08 8.79
N ALA A 207 3.23 -5.94 7.81
CA ALA A 207 2.82 -5.75 6.43
C ALA A 207 2.17 -7.06 5.98
N VAL A 208 1.14 -6.97 5.14
CA VAL A 208 0.44 -8.14 4.59
C VAL A 208 0.67 -8.18 3.08
N PRO A 209 1.84 -8.68 2.64
CA PRO A 209 2.15 -8.75 1.22
C PRO A 209 1.32 -9.86 0.56
N SER A 210 0.48 -9.50 -0.40
CA SER A 210 -0.26 -10.47 -1.23
C SER A 210 0.61 -11.09 -2.33
N TRP A 211 1.81 -10.56 -2.57
CA TRP A 211 2.69 -10.92 -3.69
C TRP A 211 4.16 -11.04 -3.27
N PHE A 212 4.89 -11.91 -3.96
CA PHE A 212 6.32 -12.18 -3.72
C PHE A 212 7.19 -10.92 -3.77
N ASN A 213 7.02 -10.07 -4.77
CA ASN A 213 7.79 -8.83 -4.93
C ASN A 213 7.53 -7.83 -3.80
N VAL A 214 6.32 -7.81 -3.26
CA VAL A 214 5.98 -6.97 -2.10
C VAL A 214 6.63 -7.52 -0.84
N ALA A 215 6.61 -8.84 -0.62
CA ALA A 215 7.31 -9.46 0.50
C ALA A 215 8.83 -9.17 0.43
N ARG A 216 9.42 -9.31 -0.75
CA ARG A 216 10.83 -8.99 -1.01
C ARG A 216 11.16 -7.51 -0.78
N PHE A 217 10.23 -6.60 -1.07
CA PHE A 217 10.43 -5.18 -0.79
C PHE A 217 10.60 -4.89 0.71
N PHE A 218 9.91 -5.63 1.58
CA PHE A 218 9.94 -5.39 3.03
C PHE A 218 11.18 -5.97 3.74
N GLU A 219 11.81 -7.00 3.17
CA GLU A 219 12.94 -7.72 3.78
C GLU A 219 14.12 -6.80 4.19
N PRO A 220 14.59 -5.83 3.37
CA PRO A 220 15.68 -4.93 3.76
C PRO A 220 15.38 -4.04 4.98
N TYR A 221 14.10 -3.86 5.33
CA TYR A 221 13.68 -3.08 6.50
C TYR A 221 13.51 -3.93 7.76
N GLY A 222 13.94 -5.19 7.74
CA GLY A 222 13.95 -6.08 8.90
C GLY A 222 12.63 -6.79 9.15
N PHE A 223 11.67 -6.73 8.22
CA PHE A 223 10.45 -7.54 8.30
C PHE A 223 10.79 -9.02 8.17
N ARG A 224 10.06 -9.84 8.92
CA ARG A 224 10.17 -11.29 8.90
C ARG A 224 8.80 -11.90 8.73
N PHE A 225 8.77 -13.08 8.13
CA PHE A 225 7.55 -13.85 8.03
C PHE A 225 7.09 -14.29 9.42
N THR A 226 5.80 -14.09 9.70
CA THR A 226 5.19 -14.56 10.95
C THR A 226 5.02 -16.08 10.94
N TYR A 227 4.74 -16.66 9.78
CA TYR A 227 4.49 -18.09 9.59
C TYR A 227 5.61 -18.73 8.78
N GLY A 228 6.16 -19.84 9.29
CA GLY A 228 7.30 -20.52 8.67
C GLY A 228 6.98 -21.10 7.30
N GLU A 229 5.73 -21.49 7.04
CA GLU A 229 5.28 -21.99 5.75
C GLU A 229 5.38 -20.92 4.65
N HIS A 230 5.05 -19.67 4.99
CA HIS A 230 5.20 -18.55 4.07
C HIS A 230 6.68 -18.23 3.81
N GLU A 231 7.52 -18.34 4.85
CA GLU A 231 8.97 -18.16 4.72
C GLU A 231 9.58 -19.23 3.80
N LEU A 232 9.23 -20.50 3.99
CA LEU A 232 9.69 -21.61 3.15
C LEU A 232 9.26 -21.43 1.69
N MET A 233 8.01 -21.01 1.46
CA MET A 233 7.53 -20.73 0.10
C MET A 233 8.29 -19.56 -0.53
N TYR A 234 8.53 -18.48 0.21
CA TYR A 234 9.30 -17.34 -0.25
C TYR A 234 10.74 -17.73 -0.62
N GLN A 235 11.42 -18.49 0.24
CA GLN A 235 12.77 -18.99 0.00
C GLN A 235 12.83 -19.88 -1.24
N GLY A 236 11.87 -20.80 -1.40
CA GLY A 236 11.76 -21.66 -2.57
C GLY A 236 11.60 -20.88 -3.89
N LEU A 237 10.81 -19.80 -3.87
CA LEU A 237 10.68 -18.88 -5.01
C LEU A 237 11.99 -18.16 -5.33
N CYS A 238 12.67 -17.62 -4.32
CA CYS A 238 13.99 -16.99 -4.48
C CYS A 238 15.01 -17.95 -5.09
N GLU A 239 15.09 -19.18 -4.58
CA GLU A 239 15.98 -20.21 -5.12
C GLU A 239 15.63 -20.59 -6.56
N GLY A 240 14.35 -20.75 -6.86
CA GLY A 240 13.86 -21.08 -8.20
C GLY A 240 14.23 -20.01 -9.22
N LEU A 241 14.00 -18.73 -8.88
CA LEU A 241 14.35 -17.59 -9.73
C LEU A 241 15.87 -17.49 -9.96
N LYS A 242 16.67 -17.72 -8.92
CA LYS A 242 18.14 -17.76 -9.06
C LYS A 242 18.58 -18.84 -10.03
N ARG A 243 18.08 -20.08 -9.87
CA ARG A 243 18.41 -21.19 -10.77
C ARG A 243 17.97 -20.91 -12.22
N PHE A 244 16.84 -20.26 -12.41
CA PHE A 244 16.38 -19.85 -13.73
C PHE A 244 17.33 -18.81 -14.35
N ALA A 245 17.70 -17.77 -13.60
CA ALA A 245 18.64 -16.75 -14.04
C ALA A 245 20.01 -17.33 -14.40
N ASP A 246 20.53 -18.27 -13.60
CA ASP A 246 21.80 -18.96 -13.85
C ASP A 246 21.78 -19.78 -15.16
N ARG A 247 20.66 -20.48 -15.44
CA ARG A 247 20.48 -21.24 -16.69
C ARG A 247 20.45 -20.35 -17.92
N GLU A 248 19.84 -19.17 -17.81
CA GLU A 248 19.72 -18.20 -18.90
C GLU A 248 20.98 -17.34 -19.10
N GLY A 249 22.04 -17.55 -18.29
CA GLY A 249 23.23 -16.71 -18.29
C GLY A 249 22.97 -15.26 -17.84
N ARG A 250 21.88 -15.03 -17.10
CA ARG A 250 21.41 -13.71 -16.63
C ARG A 250 21.71 -13.50 -15.14
N SER A 251 22.97 -13.64 -14.74
CA SER A 251 23.42 -13.64 -13.34
C SER A 251 23.15 -12.35 -12.53
N ASN A 252 22.59 -11.30 -13.14
CA ASN A 252 22.31 -10.01 -12.51
C ASN A 252 20.82 -9.76 -12.17
N LEU A 253 19.95 -10.79 -12.24
CA LEU A 253 18.51 -10.66 -11.94
C LEU A 253 18.16 -10.90 -10.46
N THR A 254 19.15 -11.15 -9.60
CA THR A 254 18.92 -11.27 -8.15
C THR A 254 18.78 -9.92 -7.52
#